data_AF-A0A1C2HCG9-F1
#
_entry.id   AF-A0A1C2HCG9-F1
#
_cell.length_a   1.000
_cell.length_b   1.000
_cell.length_c   1.000
_cell.angle_alpha   90.00
_cell.angle_beta   90.00
_cell.angle_gamma   90.00
#
_symmetry.space_group_name_H-M   'P 1'
#
loop_
_entity.id
_entity.type
_entity.pdbx_description
1 polymer ?
#
loop_
_entity_poly.entity_id
_entity_poly.type
_entity_poly.pdbx_seq_one_letter_code
_entity_poly.pdbx_strand_id
1 'polypeptide(L)'
;MYSTPFPAASLFAPLGLLAILCAPTSATAQETVPAGLPTFALELNAATDTQDGACRLTYVATNTGDIGYDRTAYEIAVFDGAGIVDRLLVLEFGALPAGKTKVVQFDLSDSPCDDISRIVVNTAAACLPAGTQEQTTVCLEDLDARSRTAIQFGL
;
A
#
# COMPACT_ATOMS: atom_id res chain seq x y z
N MET A 1 -46.02 -69.03 50.80
CA MET A 1 -45.05 -68.73 51.86
C MET A 1 -44.83 -67.22 51.88
N TYR A 2 -44.91 -66.63 53.07
CA TYR A 2 -44.55 -65.27 53.52
C TYR A 2 -44.72 -63.99 52.65
N SER A 3 -45.08 -62.93 53.37
CA SER A 3 -45.47 -61.60 52.91
C SER A 3 -44.31 -60.58 52.91
N THR A 4 -44.51 -59.48 52.16
CA THR A 4 -43.99 -58.09 52.42
C THR A 4 -42.46 -57.86 52.34
N PRO A 5 -41.93 -56.60 52.15
CA PRO A 5 -42.56 -55.30 52.46
C PRO A 5 -42.35 -54.10 51.49
N PHE A 6 -42.97 -52.96 51.84
CA PHE A 6 -42.60 -51.56 51.52
C PHE A 6 -41.27 -51.18 52.25
N PRO A 7 -40.59 -50.02 52.06
CA PRO A 7 -41.04 -48.72 51.52
C PRO A 7 -40.19 -48.28 50.28
N ALA A 8 -39.96 -47.02 49.86
CA ALA A 8 -40.16 -45.69 50.45
C ALA A 8 -40.37 -44.55 49.41
N ALA A 9 -40.12 -43.30 49.82
CA ALA A 9 -40.38 -42.06 49.10
C ALA A 9 -39.17 -41.47 48.36
N SER A 10 -39.44 -40.70 47.29
CA SER A 10 -38.50 -39.72 46.71
C SER A 10 -39.22 -38.42 46.32
N LEU A 11 -39.17 -37.47 47.25
CA LEU A 11 -39.09 -36.01 47.11
C LEU A 11 -39.56 -35.33 45.81
N PHE A 12 -40.55 -34.43 45.96
CA PHE A 12 -40.81 -33.32 45.03
C PHE A 12 -39.65 -32.31 45.02
N ALA A 13 -39.32 -31.77 43.84
CA ALA A 13 -38.51 -30.56 43.68
C ALA A 13 -39.12 -29.68 42.57
N PRO A 14 -39.43 -28.39 42.82
CA PRO A 14 -40.13 -27.54 41.86
C PRO A 14 -39.20 -26.65 41.01
N LEU A 15 -39.72 -26.28 39.83
CA LEU A 15 -39.43 -25.11 38.99
C LEU A 15 -38.06 -24.41 39.09
N GLY A 16 -37.26 -24.54 38.04
CA GLY A 16 -36.28 -23.53 37.62
C GLY A 16 -36.69 -22.91 36.27
N LEU A 17 -37.24 -21.69 36.29
CA LEU A 17 -37.61 -20.96 35.08
C LEU A 17 -36.37 -20.22 34.53
N LEU A 18 -35.79 -20.71 33.44
CA LEU A 18 -34.59 -20.14 32.84
C LEU A 18 -34.94 -18.95 31.92
N ALA A 19 -34.82 -17.72 32.43
CA ALA A 19 -35.03 -16.50 31.67
C ALA A 19 -33.80 -16.19 30.78
N ILE A 20 -33.95 -16.36 29.46
CA ILE A 20 -32.92 -16.02 28.47
C ILE A 20 -33.00 -14.51 28.18
N LEU A 21 -32.02 -13.74 28.65
CA LEU A 21 -31.87 -12.33 28.27
C LEU A 21 -31.18 -12.23 26.91
N CYS A 22 -31.95 -11.96 25.86
CA CYS A 22 -31.41 -11.51 24.57
C CYS A 22 -30.89 -10.07 24.71
N ALA A 23 -29.57 -9.90 24.81
CA ALA A 23 -28.94 -8.59 24.67
C ALA A 23 -28.89 -8.18 23.19
N PRO A 24 -29.28 -6.96 22.81
CA PRO A 24 -29.12 -6.48 21.44
C PRO A 24 -27.64 -6.18 21.15
N THR A 25 -27.01 -7.00 20.32
CA THR A 25 -25.72 -6.68 19.71
C THR A 25 -25.91 -5.59 18.65
N SER A 26 -25.62 -4.34 19.03
CA SER A 26 -25.57 -3.20 18.10
C SER A 26 -24.44 -3.40 17.09
N ALA A 27 -24.76 -3.98 15.93
CA ALA A 27 -23.84 -4.07 14.81
C ALA A 27 -23.66 -2.67 14.19
N THR A 28 -22.56 -2.00 14.51
CA THR A 28 -22.15 -0.77 13.82
C THR A 28 -21.67 -1.14 12.42
N ALA A 29 -22.51 -0.92 11.41
CA ALA A 29 -22.06 -0.93 10.03
C ALA A 29 -21.06 0.22 9.85
N GLN A 30 -19.78 -0.11 9.63
CA GLN A 30 -18.82 0.87 9.14
C GLN A 30 -19.18 1.17 7.69
N GLU A 31 -19.66 2.38 7.43
CA GLU A 31 -19.82 2.89 6.08
C GLU A 31 -18.43 3.13 5.50
N THR A 32 -17.93 2.15 4.75
CA THR A 32 -16.69 2.28 3.99
C THR A 32 -16.93 3.33 2.90
N VAL A 33 -16.53 4.58 3.18
CA VAL A 33 -16.44 5.63 2.17
C VAL A 33 -15.61 5.05 1.02
N PRO A 34 -16.07 5.12 -0.24
CA PRO A 34 -15.28 4.67 -1.38
C PRO A 34 -13.92 5.36 -1.34
N ALA A 35 -12.84 4.58 -1.43
CA ALA A 35 -11.50 5.16 -1.58
C ALA A 35 -11.53 6.13 -2.77
N GLY A 36 -10.96 7.32 -2.57
CA GLY A 36 -10.87 8.32 -3.62
C GLY A 36 -10.07 7.81 -4.81
N LEU A 37 -10.14 8.53 -5.93
CA LEU A 37 -9.17 8.29 -7.00
C LEU A 37 -7.74 8.58 -6.46
N PRO A 38 -6.73 7.78 -6.83
CA PRO A 38 -5.37 7.99 -6.37
C PRO A 38 -4.91 9.41 -6.70
N THR A 39 -4.44 10.12 -5.67
CA THR A 39 -4.01 11.52 -5.76
C THR A 39 -2.59 11.67 -6.31
N PHE A 40 -1.84 10.56 -6.36
CA PHE A 40 -0.51 10.48 -6.95
C PHE A 40 -0.45 9.42 -8.05
N ALA A 41 0.28 9.73 -9.12
CA ALA A 41 0.70 8.74 -10.10
C ALA A 41 2.20 8.86 -10.34
N LEU A 42 2.89 7.72 -10.38
CA LEU A 42 4.29 7.63 -10.77
C LEU A 42 4.42 6.66 -11.94
N GLU A 43 4.85 7.18 -13.08
CA GLU A 43 4.91 6.44 -14.33
C GLU A 43 6.37 6.28 -14.79
N LEU A 44 6.82 5.04 -14.96
CA LEU A 44 8.02 4.74 -15.75
C LEU A 44 7.67 4.91 -17.23
N ASN A 45 7.97 6.09 -17.77
CA ASN A 45 7.49 6.54 -19.08
C ASN A 45 8.39 6.09 -20.23
N ALA A 46 9.70 6.06 -20.02
CA ALA A 46 10.69 5.57 -20.99
C ALA A 46 11.89 4.93 -20.29
N ALA A 47 12.53 3.98 -20.97
CA ALA A 47 13.82 3.40 -20.64
C ALA A 47 14.63 3.37 -21.94
N THR A 48 15.89 3.80 -21.91
CA THR A 48 16.74 3.88 -23.12
C THR A 48 18.20 3.74 -22.73
N ASP A 49 18.94 2.86 -23.42
CA ASP A 49 20.38 2.74 -23.22
C ASP A 49 21.13 4.00 -23.63
N THR A 50 22.08 4.41 -22.79
CA THR A 50 23.01 5.50 -23.06
C THR A 50 24.26 4.98 -23.77
N GLN A 51 25.06 5.88 -24.34
CA GLN A 51 26.31 5.54 -25.03
C GLN A 51 27.36 4.93 -24.08
N ASP A 52 27.26 5.23 -22.78
CA ASP A 52 28.16 4.76 -21.73
C ASP A 52 27.70 3.43 -21.09
N GLY A 53 26.66 2.78 -21.63
CA GLY A 53 26.15 1.48 -21.16
C GLY A 53 25.23 1.54 -19.93
N ALA A 54 24.81 2.74 -19.52
CA ALA A 54 23.82 2.95 -18.46
C ALA A 54 22.39 2.98 -19.02
N CYS A 55 21.41 2.44 -18.29
CA CYS A 55 19.99 2.59 -18.63
C CYS A 55 19.44 3.93 -18.13
N ARG A 56 19.03 4.81 -19.04
CA ARG A 56 18.33 6.07 -18.71
C ARG A 56 16.84 5.82 -18.55
N LEU A 57 16.37 5.91 -17.32
CA LEU A 57 14.95 5.85 -16.98
C LEU A 57 14.36 7.27 -16.97
N THR A 58 13.19 7.45 -17.58
CA THR A 58 12.41 8.69 -17.52
C THR A 58 11.14 8.44 -16.72
N TYR A 59 11.01 9.15 -15.59
CA TYR A 59 9.87 9.06 -14.70
C TYR A 59 8.98 10.30 -14.81
N VAL A 60 7.66 10.08 -14.74
CA VAL A 60 6.64 11.12 -14.72
C VAL A 60 5.85 10.99 -13.42
N ALA A 61 6.08 11.90 -12.48
CA ALA A 61 5.28 12.01 -11.25
C ALA A 61 4.15 13.03 -11.47
N THR A 62 2.94 12.72 -11.04
CA THR A 62 1.79 13.62 -11.09
C THR A 62 1.09 13.67 -9.74
N ASN A 63 0.78 14.88 -9.29
CA ASN A 63 -0.08 15.15 -8.15
C ASN A 63 -1.41 15.71 -8.68
N THR A 64 -2.48 14.93 -8.58
CA THR A 64 -3.85 15.31 -8.97
C THR A 64 -4.66 15.87 -7.79
N GLY A 65 -4.12 15.83 -6.57
CA GLY A 65 -4.76 16.36 -5.37
C GLY A 65 -4.63 17.88 -5.20
N ASP A 66 -5.41 18.42 -4.27
CA ASP A 66 -5.48 19.85 -3.95
C ASP A 66 -4.32 20.36 -3.07
N ILE A 67 -3.54 19.45 -2.47
CA ILE A 67 -2.40 19.76 -1.60
C ILE A 67 -1.11 19.67 -2.43
N GLY A 68 -0.29 20.72 -2.40
CA GLY A 68 1.06 20.70 -2.94
C GLY A 68 2.08 20.16 -1.94
N TYR A 69 3.24 19.71 -2.43
CA TYR A 69 4.31 19.16 -1.61
C TYR A 69 5.62 19.91 -1.88
N ASP A 70 6.33 20.30 -0.83
CA ASP A 70 7.66 20.94 -0.93
C ASP A 70 8.76 19.90 -1.22
N ARG A 71 8.54 18.64 -0.81
CA ARG A 71 9.43 17.52 -1.14
C ARG A 71 8.67 16.21 -1.33
N THR A 72 8.93 15.55 -2.44
CA THR A 72 8.48 14.20 -2.76
C THR A 72 9.68 13.37 -3.23
N ALA A 73 9.86 12.19 -2.66
CA ALA A 73 10.91 11.25 -3.05
C ALA A 73 10.48 9.81 -2.73
N TYR A 74 10.88 8.87 -3.58
CA TYR A 74 10.51 7.45 -3.44
C TYR A 74 11.76 6.57 -3.43
N GLU A 75 11.85 5.64 -2.49
CA GLU A 75 12.82 4.56 -2.57
C GLU A 75 12.30 3.49 -3.55
N ILE A 76 13.14 3.09 -4.49
CA ILE A 76 12.89 2.00 -5.42
C ILE A 76 13.89 0.86 -5.23
N ALA A 77 13.41 -0.37 -5.43
CA ALA A 77 14.23 -1.56 -5.62
C ALA A 77 14.32 -1.90 -7.11
N VAL A 78 15.53 -2.00 -7.64
CA VAL A 78 15.79 -2.46 -9.01
C VAL A 78 16.11 -3.95 -8.99
N PHE A 79 15.42 -4.72 -9.82
CA PHE A 79 15.65 -6.16 -9.97
C PHE A 79 16.29 -6.47 -11.31
N ASP A 80 17.32 -7.31 -11.29
CA ASP A 80 18.01 -7.80 -12.49
C ASP A 80 17.12 -8.71 -13.36
N GLY A 81 17.64 -9.13 -14.51
CA GLY A 81 16.97 -10.06 -15.43
C GLY A 81 16.69 -11.45 -14.85
N ALA A 82 17.34 -11.84 -13.75
CA ALA A 82 17.08 -13.07 -13.01
C ALA A 82 16.01 -12.89 -11.91
N GLY A 83 15.56 -11.66 -11.65
CA GLY A 83 14.59 -11.32 -10.61
C GLY A 83 15.18 -11.20 -9.21
N ILE A 84 16.50 -11.00 -9.09
CA ILE A 84 17.22 -10.70 -7.84
C ILE A 84 17.30 -9.19 -7.65
N VAL A 85 17.23 -8.71 -6.41
CA VAL A 85 17.44 -7.28 -6.10
C VAL A 85 18.91 -6.94 -6.36
N ASP A 86 19.16 -6.06 -7.31
CA ASP A 86 20.50 -5.56 -7.62
C ASP A 86 20.86 -4.37 -6.73
N ARG A 87 19.98 -3.36 -6.65
CA ARG A 87 20.20 -2.17 -5.80
C ARG A 87 18.92 -1.47 -5.34
N LEU A 88 19.04 -0.74 -4.23
CA LEU A 88 18.05 0.23 -3.74
C LEU A 88 18.51 1.65 -4.07
N LEU A 89 17.59 2.52 -4.49
CA LEU A 89 17.87 3.89 -4.92
C LEU A 89 16.74 4.83 -4.50
N VAL A 90 17.03 6.13 -4.35
CA VAL A 90 15.99 7.14 -4.08
C VAL A 90 15.80 8.04 -5.32
N LEU A 91 14.58 8.05 -5.85
CA LEU A 91 14.14 8.98 -6.88
C LEU A 91 13.65 10.27 -6.21
N GLU A 92 14.46 11.33 -6.27
CA GLU A 92 14.12 12.65 -5.72
C GLU A 92 13.33 13.46 -6.75
N PHE A 93 12.05 13.70 -6.49
CA PHE A 93 11.23 14.61 -7.28
C PHE A 93 11.22 16.02 -6.68
N GLY A 94 11.52 16.20 -5.39
CA GLY A 94 11.48 17.51 -4.72
C GLY A 94 10.07 18.10 -4.74
N ALA A 95 9.94 19.41 -4.97
CA ALA A 95 8.64 20.08 -4.96
C ALA A 95 7.72 19.57 -6.09
N LEU A 96 6.49 19.20 -5.71
CA LEU A 96 5.40 18.73 -6.58
C LEU A 96 4.08 19.41 -6.16
N PRO A 97 3.78 20.62 -6.70
CA PRO A 97 2.59 21.38 -6.33
C PRO A 97 1.27 20.70 -6.76
N ALA A 98 0.17 21.14 -6.17
CA ALA A 98 -1.18 20.68 -6.48
C ALA A 98 -1.50 20.79 -7.98
N GLY A 99 -2.11 19.74 -8.56
CA GLY A 99 -2.46 19.68 -9.98
C GLY A 99 -1.27 19.80 -10.94
N LYS A 100 -0.05 19.36 -10.55
CA LYS A 100 1.15 19.41 -11.39
C LYS A 100 1.73 18.03 -11.70
N THR A 101 2.36 17.98 -12.87
CA THR A 101 3.20 16.87 -13.32
C THR A 101 4.64 17.32 -13.37
N LYS A 102 5.56 16.44 -12.96
CA LYS A 102 7.01 16.64 -13.03
C LYS A 102 7.64 15.45 -13.73
N VAL A 103 8.57 15.74 -14.64
CA VAL A 103 9.37 14.73 -15.34
C VAL A 103 10.80 14.79 -14.82
N VAL A 104 11.38 13.65 -14.51
CA VAL A 104 12.79 13.51 -14.13
C VAL A 104 13.44 12.37 -14.92
N GLN A 105 14.75 12.44 -15.11
CA GLN A 105 15.53 11.35 -15.67
C GLN A 105 16.53 10.85 -14.63
N PHE A 106 16.78 9.55 -14.62
CA PHE A 106 17.73 8.89 -13.74
C PHE A 106 18.51 7.85 -14.54
N ASP A 107 19.83 7.85 -14.41
CA ASP A 107 20.71 6.91 -15.12
C ASP A 107 21.16 5.80 -14.16
N LEU A 108 20.82 4.56 -14.51
CA LEU A 108 21.35 3.37 -13.87
C LEU A 108 22.69 3.00 -14.50
N SER A 109 23.77 3.51 -13.91
CA SER A 109 25.14 3.13 -14.29
C SER A 109 25.36 1.62 -14.13
N ASP A 110 26.20 1.07 -15.03
CA ASP A 110 26.62 -0.34 -15.01
C ASP A 110 25.45 -1.34 -15.17
N SER A 111 24.38 -0.93 -15.86
CA SER A 111 23.20 -1.77 -16.15
C SER A 111 22.48 -1.28 -17.41
N PRO A 112 22.51 -2.02 -18.54
CA PRO A 112 21.67 -1.72 -19.70
C PRO A 112 20.20 -2.02 -19.38
N CYS A 113 19.27 -1.45 -20.16
CA CYS A 113 17.84 -1.53 -19.85
C CYS A 113 17.26 -2.95 -19.97
N ASP A 114 17.81 -3.77 -20.86
CA ASP A 114 17.39 -5.17 -21.06
C ASP A 114 17.78 -6.09 -19.88
N ASP A 115 18.74 -5.67 -19.03
CA ASP A 115 19.15 -6.41 -17.83
C ASP A 115 18.23 -6.15 -16.62
N ILE A 116 17.16 -5.35 -16.76
CA ILE A 116 16.24 -4.97 -15.68
C ILE A 116 14.88 -5.63 -15.88
N SER A 117 14.50 -6.57 -15.02
CA SER A 117 13.19 -7.25 -15.13
C SER A 117 12.04 -6.39 -14.60
N ARG A 118 12.25 -5.75 -13.45
CA ARG A 118 11.25 -4.91 -12.78
C ARG A 118 11.89 -3.90 -11.84
N ILE A 119 11.13 -2.86 -11.53
CA ILE A 119 11.44 -1.87 -10.51
C ILE A 119 10.22 -1.77 -9.57
N VAL A 120 10.44 -1.76 -8.26
CA VAL A 120 9.39 -1.72 -7.24
C VAL A 120 9.56 -0.48 -6.38
N VAL A 121 8.47 0.23 -6.03
CA VAL A 121 8.50 1.33 -5.05
C VAL A 121 8.37 0.75 -3.65
N ASN A 122 9.45 0.77 -2.88
CA ASN A 122 9.45 0.26 -1.50
C ASN A 122 8.72 1.19 -0.54
N THR A 123 8.99 2.50 -0.63
CA THR A 123 8.47 3.50 0.30
C THR A 123 8.60 4.93 -0.23
N ALA A 124 7.86 5.88 0.35
CA ALA A 124 8.13 7.30 0.19
C ALA A 124 9.30 7.71 1.10
N ALA A 125 10.47 7.94 0.49
CA ALA A 125 11.66 8.46 1.17
C ALA A 125 11.51 9.94 1.61
N ALA A 126 10.59 10.69 0.98
CA ALA A 126 10.09 11.96 1.46
C ALA A 126 8.67 12.22 0.96
N CYS A 127 7.81 12.73 1.84
CA CYS A 127 6.48 13.23 1.49
C CYS A 127 6.14 14.38 2.45
N LEU A 128 6.55 15.60 2.08
CA LEU A 128 6.42 16.81 2.88
C LEU A 128 5.38 17.76 2.24
N PRO A 129 4.17 17.89 2.82
CA PRO A 129 3.18 18.87 2.39
C PRO A 129 3.72 20.30 2.41
N ALA A 130 3.22 21.13 1.51
CA ALA A 130 3.69 22.50 1.35
C ALA A 130 3.48 23.32 2.63
N GLY A 131 4.55 23.97 3.12
CA GLY A 131 4.53 24.78 4.33
C GLY A 131 4.59 24.00 5.65
N THR A 132 4.75 22.67 5.63
CA THR A 132 5.01 21.86 6.84
C THR A 132 6.40 21.20 6.77
N GLN A 133 6.87 20.69 7.90
CA GLN A 133 8.09 19.85 7.98
C GLN A 133 7.77 18.44 8.49
N GLU A 134 6.48 18.12 8.64
CA GLU A 134 5.99 16.82 9.07
C GLU A 134 5.80 15.91 7.86
N GLN A 135 6.27 14.67 7.97
CA GLN A 135 6.06 13.67 6.92
C GLN A 135 4.66 13.05 7.03
N THR A 136 4.07 12.75 5.87
CA THR A 136 2.83 11.98 5.75
C THR A 136 3.03 10.76 4.86
N THR A 137 2.18 9.76 4.99
CA THR A 137 2.24 8.48 4.25
C THR A 137 1.47 8.53 2.92
N VAL A 138 0.63 9.55 2.71
CA VAL A 138 -0.31 9.63 1.57
C VAL A 138 0.36 9.55 0.18
N CYS A 139 1.60 10.04 0.02
CA CYS A 139 2.32 9.91 -1.25
C CYS A 139 2.55 8.45 -1.69
N LEU A 140 2.54 7.49 -0.75
CA LEU A 140 2.67 6.06 -1.01
C LEU A 140 1.31 5.36 -0.97
N GLU A 141 0.46 5.71 0.00
CA GLU A 141 -0.86 5.08 0.20
C GLU A 141 -1.82 5.33 -0.97
N ASP A 142 -1.75 6.51 -1.60
CA ASP A 142 -2.57 6.92 -2.76
C ASP A 142 -1.80 6.78 -4.10
N LEU A 143 -0.75 5.96 -4.19
CA LEU A 143 0.14 5.91 -5.36
C LEU A 143 -0.32 4.94 -6.47
N ASP A 144 -0.66 5.49 -7.64
CA ASP A 144 -0.75 4.75 -8.91
C ASP A 144 0.64 4.60 -9.55
N ALA A 145 1.33 3.49 -9.26
CA ALA A 145 2.61 3.12 -9.86
C ALA A 145 2.40 2.29 -11.14
N ARG A 146 2.90 2.77 -12.29
CA ARG A 146 2.68 2.13 -13.62
C ARG A 146 3.84 2.26 -14.60
N SER A 147 3.92 1.37 -15.59
CA SER A 147 4.95 1.40 -16.66
C SER A 147 4.35 1.60 -18.04
N ARG A 148 5.09 2.28 -18.92
CA ARG A 148 4.88 2.31 -20.38
C ARG A 148 5.97 1.58 -21.17
N THR A 149 6.89 0.92 -20.46
CA THR A 149 8.06 0.23 -21.01
C THR A 149 7.92 -1.29 -20.88
N ALA A 150 8.92 -2.06 -21.35
CA ALA A 150 8.99 -3.50 -21.09
C ALA A 150 9.36 -3.82 -19.62
N ILE A 151 10.07 -2.91 -18.94
CA ILE A 151 10.41 -3.02 -17.52
C ILE A 151 9.13 -2.87 -16.70
N GLN A 152 8.83 -3.84 -15.84
CA GLN A 152 7.65 -3.76 -14.96
C GLN A 152 7.88 -2.71 -13.87
N PHE A 153 6.84 -1.95 -13.52
CA PHE A 153 6.91 -0.95 -12.45
C PHE A 153 5.64 -1.00 -11.60
N GLY A 154 5.78 -1.00 -10.26
CA GLY A 154 4.68 -1.16 -9.32
C GLY A 154 5.10 -0.98 -7.85
N LEU A 155 4.19 -1.36 -6.95
CA LEU A 155 4.40 -1.49 -5.49
C LEU A 155 4.75 -2.94 -5.12
#